data_AF-A0A915ER10-F1
#
_entry.id   AF-A0A915ER10-F1
#
_cell.length_a   1.000
_cell.length_b   1.000
_cell.length_c   1.000
_cell.angle_alpha   90.00
_cell.angle_beta   90.00
_cell.angle_gamma   90.00
#
_symmetry.space_group_name_H-M   'P 1'
#
loop_
_entity.id
_entity.type
_entity.pdbx_description
1 polymer ?
#
loop_
_entity_poly.entity_id
_entity_poly.type
_entity_poly.pdbx_seq_one_letter_code
_entity_poly.pdbx_strand_id
1 'polypeptide(L)'
;MSSVFTRLIATCSAFLFVLAWHGFNSSNYFFWVSLNTLGVSLEYFGYNIISQTKCWHVIKHNLGPINSWRVEALAQLVIVVPGLFGMFFFLGGEGVGADMFMGIFWQGISQLVQPWKLDWGCSGCMLLQMLVICYCSNNVCMLLEQKLNPCKTRSKKDNVKSATKVAEKRK
;
A
#
# COMPACT_ATOMS: atom_id res chain seq x y z
N MET A 1 23.54 1.73 -3.73
CA MET A 1 22.64 2.83 -3.32
C MET A 1 22.21 3.75 -4.48
N SER A 2 22.99 3.91 -5.57
CA SER A 2 22.59 4.81 -6.68
C SER A 2 21.31 4.40 -7.42
N SER A 3 21.05 3.10 -7.60
CA SER A 3 19.90 2.62 -8.40
C SER A 3 18.53 2.95 -7.80
N VAL A 4 18.40 2.98 -6.47
CA VAL A 4 17.16 3.33 -5.77
C VAL A 4 16.81 4.79 -6.03
N PHE A 5 17.79 5.67 -5.82
CA PHE A 5 17.62 7.11 -5.95
C PHE A 5 17.31 7.50 -7.39
N THR A 6 17.99 6.90 -8.38
CA THR A 6 17.69 7.11 -9.79
C THR A 6 16.27 6.69 -10.17
N ARG A 7 15.75 5.58 -9.62
CA ARG A 7 14.37 5.14 -9.90
C ARG A 7 13.34 6.05 -9.23
N LEU A 8 13.60 6.52 -8.01
CA LEU A 8 12.75 7.52 -7.36
C LEU A 8 12.71 8.82 -8.15
N ILE A 9 13.87 9.32 -8.61
CA ILE A 9 13.94 10.50 -9.48
C ILE A 9 13.16 10.27 -10.77
N ALA A 10 13.35 9.12 -11.45
CA ALA A 10 12.63 8.81 -12.68
C ALA A 10 11.10 8.77 -12.48
N THR A 11 10.66 8.20 -11.35
CA THR A 11 9.24 8.16 -10.97
C THR A 11 8.72 9.57 -10.72
N CYS A 12 9.42 10.36 -9.90
CA CYS A 12 9.06 11.76 -9.63
C CYS A 12 9.06 12.60 -10.92
N SER A 13 10.02 12.43 -11.82
CA SER A 13 10.06 13.18 -13.08
C SER A 13 8.89 12.84 -14.01
N ALA A 14 8.49 11.58 -14.08
CA ALA A 14 7.34 11.16 -14.86
C ALA A 14 6.05 11.80 -14.32
N PHE A 15 5.89 11.83 -12.99
CA PHE A 15 4.75 12.44 -12.33
C PHE A 15 4.75 13.98 -12.43
N LEU A 16 5.91 14.61 -12.33
CA LEU A 16 6.06 16.06 -12.56
C LEU A 16 5.72 16.45 -14.00
N PHE A 17 6.07 15.61 -14.98
CA PHE A 17 5.68 15.83 -16.38
C PHE A 17 4.16 15.79 -16.55
N VAL A 18 3.50 14.78 -15.95
CA VAL A 18 2.03 14.67 -15.97
C VAL A 18 1.37 15.87 -15.27
N LEU A 19 1.93 16.33 -14.15
CA LEU A 19 1.44 17.51 -13.44
C LEU A 19 1.60 18.78 -14.27
N ALA A 20 2.75 18.96 -14.93
CA ALA A 20 2.99 20.09 -15.82
C ALA A 20 2.05 20.07 -17.03
N TRP A 21 1.68 18.87 -17.52
CA TRP A 21 0.75 18.68 -18.63
C TRP A 21 -0.69 19.10 -18.28
N HIS A 22 -1.18 18.75 -17.08
CA HIS A 22 -2.53 19.11 -16.64
C HIS A 22 -2.66 20.56 -16.12
N GLY A 23 -1.53 21.23 -15.87
CA GLY A 23 -1.48 22.60 -15.36
C GLY A 23 -1.64 22.67 -13.84
N PHE A 24 -0.95 23.64 -13.22
CA PHE A 24 -0.91 23.82 -11.76
C PHE A 24 -2.14 24.52 -11.17
N ASN A 25 -3.13 24.90 -11.98
CA ASN A 25 -4.22 25.78 -11.56
C ASN A 25 -5.26 25.11 -10.65
N SER A 26 -5.46 23.79 -10.75
CA SER A 26 -6.40 23.08 -9.88
C SER A 26 -5.64 22.21 -8.88
N SER A 27 -5.83 22.49 -7.58
CA SER A 27 -5.20 21.78 -6.47
C SER A 27 -5.45 20.26 -6.50
N ASN A 28 -6.53 19.82 -7.16
CA ASN A 28 -6.90 18.40 -7.27
C ASN A 28 -5.85 17.56 -8.01
N TYR A 29 -5.30 18.06 -9.12
CA TYR A 29 -4.28 17.33 -9.87
C TYR A 29 -2.99 17.19 -9.08
N PHE A 30 -2.65 18.20 -8.26
CA PHE A 30 -1.52 18.13 -7.35
C PHE A 30 -1.69 17.01 -6.30
N PHE A 31 -2.86 16.92 -5.66
CA PHE A 31 -3.14 15.85 -4.70
C PHE A 31 -3.16 14.47 -5.35
N TRP A 32 -3.79 14.34 -6.52
CA TRP A 32 -3.81 13.09 -7.26
C TRP A 32 -2.41 12.59 -7.62
N VAL A 33 -1.58 13.43 -8.25
CA VAL A 33 -0.21 13.08 -8.62
C VAL A 33 0.63 12.76 -7.37
N SER A 34 0.48 13.55 -6.30
CA SER A 34 1.21 13.33 -5.05
C SER A 34 0.86 11.99 -4.40
N LEU A 35 -0.43 11.64 -4.32
CA LEU A 35 -0.89 10.38 -3.74
C LEU A 35 -0.41 9.17 -4.55
N ASN A 36 -0.41 9.27 -5.89
CA ASN A 36 0.13 8.22 -6.75
C ASN A 36 1.65 8.08 -6.61
N THR A 37 2.37 9.20 -6.56
CA THR A 37 3.83 9.21 -6.36
C THR A 37 4.20 8.59 -5.01
N LEU A 38 3.46 8.92 -3.95
CA LEU A 38 3.63 8.32 -2.63
C LEU A 38 3.35 6.82 -2.66
N GLY A 39 2.28 6.39 -3.35
CA GLY A 39 1.94 4.98 -3.47
C GLY A 39 3.06 4.15 -4.12
N VAL A 40 3.57 4.59 -5.27
CA VAL A 40 4.68 3.91 -5.98
C VAL A 40 5.96 3.92 -5.14
N SER A 41 6.24 5.03 -4.46
CA SER A 41 7.40 5.14 -3.57
C SER A 41 7.30 4.15 -2.41
N LEU A 42 6.16 4.11 -1.71
CA LEU A 42 5.93 3.20 -0.59
C LEU A 42 5.96 1.73 -1.01
N GLU A 43 5.39 1.38 -2.16
CA GLU A 43 5.48 0.03 -2.73
C GLU A 43 6.95 -0.38 -2.92
N TYR A 44 7.74 0.53 -3.49
CA TYR A 44 9.16 0.32 -3.68
C TYR A 44 9.90 0.15 -2.35
N PHE A 45 9.62 1.00 -1.35
CA PHE A 45 10.18 0.92 -0.01
C PHE A 45 9.83 -0.41 0.68
N GLY A 46 8.56 -0.83 0.62
CA GLY A 46 8.09 -2.09 1.18
C GLY A 46 8.79 -3.29 0.55
N TYR A 47 8.82 -3.34 -0.79
CA TYR A 47 9.39 -4.47 -1.51
C TYR A 47 10.92 -4.52 -1.45
N ASN A 48 11.63 -3.39 -1.54
CA ASN A 48 13.11 -3.42 -1.68
C ASN A 48 13.85 -3.20 -0.36
N ILE A 49 13.26 -2.47 0.58
CA ILE A 49 13.95 -2.09 1.82
C ILE A 49 13.43 -2.93 2.98
N ILE A 50 12.11 -2.94 3.20
CA ILE A 50 11.52 -3.68 4.33
C ILE A 50 11.66 -5.19 4.12
N SER A 51 11.42 -5.68 2.91
CA SER A 51 11.48 -7.13 2.64
C SER A 51 12.87 -7.75 2.85
N GLN A 52 13.93 -6.96 2.70
CA GLN A 52 15.33 -7.38 2.84
C GLN A 52 15.85 -7.26 4.28
N THR A 53 15.05 -6.67 5.18
CA THR A 53 15.48 -6.40 6.54
C THR A 53 15.42 -7.67 7.41
N LYS A 54 16.44 -7.89 8.25
CA LYS A 54 16.51 -9.05 9.17
C LYS A 54 15.28 -9.13 10.09
N CYS A 55 14.79 -7.99 10.55
CA CYS A 55 13.58 -7.89 11.37
C CYS A 55 12.37 -8.51 10.67
N TRP A 56 12.16 -8.20 9.39
CA TRP A 56 11.06 -8.78 8.61
C TRP A 56 11.20 -10.30 8.44
N HIS A 57 12.43 -10.81 8.26
CA HIS A 57 12.66 -12.25 8.20
C HIS A 57 12.34 -12.97 9.52
N VAL A 58 12.66 -12.37 10.68
CA VAL A 58 12.33 -12.92 12.00
C VAL A 58 10.82 -12.89 12.24
N ILE A 59 10.16 -11.78 11.91
CA ILE A 59 8.70 -11.65 11.97
C ILE A 59 8.03 -12.72 11.10
N LYS A 60 8.48 -12.87 9.86
CA LYS A 60 7.97 -13.87 8.92
C LYS A 60 8.16 -15.30 9.41
N HIS A 61 9.28 -15.58 10.07
CA HIS A 61 9.54 -16.88 10.68
C HIS A 61 8.57 -17.17 11.82
N ASN A 62 8.35 -16.21 12.72
CA ASN A 62 7.50 -16.39 13.89
C ASN A 62 6.00 -16.44 13.54
N LEU A 63 5.55 -15.69 12.55
CA LEU A 63 4.14 -15.68 12.11
C LEU A 63 3.76 -16.86 11.20
N GLY A 64 4.74 -17.53 10.60
CA GLY A 64 4.50 -18.57 9.61
C GLY A 64 4.00 -18.04 8.25
N PRO A 65 3.94 -18.91 7.22
CA PRO A 65 3.75 -18.48 5.83
C PRO A 65 2.37 -17.84 5.57
N ILE A 66 1.30 -18.40 6.14
CA ILE A 66 -0.08 -17.91 5.91
C ILE A 66 -0.31 -16.58 6.64
N ASN A 67 0.17 -16.45 7.87
CA ASN A 67 -0.08 -15.24 8.65
C ASN A 67 0.80 -14.07 8.16
N SER A 68 2.02 -14.36 7.70
CA SER A 68 2.87 -13.36 7.02
C SER A 68 2.20 -12.80 5.76
N TRP A 69 1.48 -13.65 5.03
CA TRP A 69 0.73 -13.23 3.84
C TRP A 69 -0.41 -12.27 4.20
N ARG A 70 -1.15 -12.55 5.27
CA ARG A 70 -2.21 -11.64 5.76
C ARG A 70 -1.66 -10.29 6.20
N VAL A 71 -0.50 -10.26 6.85
CA VAL A 71 0.17 -9.02 7.26
C VAL A 71 0.62 -8.22 6.04
N GLU A 72 1.15 -8.88 5.01
CA GLU A 72 1.53 -8.23 3.74
C GLU A 72 0.29 -7.62 3.04
N ALA A 73 -0.85 -8.35 3.01
CA ALA A 73 -2.12 -7.81 2.50
C ALA A 73 -2.61 -6.57 3.26
N LEU A 74 -2.47 -6.59 4.60
CA LEU A 74 -2.83 -5.44 5.45
C LEU A 74 -1.89 -4.26 5.23
N ALA A 75 -0.59 -4.51 5.09
CA ALA A 75 0.38 -3.45 4.82
C ALA A 75 0.11 -2.75 3.48
N GLN A 76 -0.32 -3.49 2.46
CA GLN A 76 -0.71 -2.91 1.17
C GLN A 76 -1.93 -1.99 1.24
N LEU A 77 -2.77 -2.06 2.29
CA LEU A 77 -3.89 -1.10 2.46
C LEU A 77 -3.39 0.34 2.59
N VAL A 78 -2.22 0.54 3.21
CA VAL A 78 -1.60 1.87 3.37
C VAL A 78 -1.29 2.52 2.02
N ILE A 79 -1.12 1.72 0.97
CA ILE A 79 -0.78 2.19 -0.39
C ILE A 79 -2.04 2.29 -1.25
N VAL A 80 -2.89 1.26 -1.19
CA VAL A 80 -4.09 1.16 -2.04
C VAL A 80 -5.15 2.19 -1.66
N VAL A 81 -5.36 2.44 -0.36
CA VAL A 81 -6.41 3.36 0.10
C VAL A 81 -6.12 4.80 -0.35
N PRO A 82 -4.92 5.37 -0.12
CA PRO A 82 -4.59 6.70 -0.65
C PRO A 82 -4.62 6.77 -2.18
N GLY A 83 -4.22 5.70 -2.88
CA GLY A 83 -4.31 5.63 -4.34
C GLY A 83 -5.75 5.72 -4.84
N LEU A 84 -6.69 5.05 -4.16
CA LEU A 84 -8.11 5.10 -4.48
C LEU A 84 -8.68 6.51 -4.25
N PHE A 85 -8.34 7.17 -3.14
CA PHE A 85 -8.71 8.57 -2.93
C PHE A 85 -8.11 9.50 -3.99
N GLY A 86 -6.88 9.23 -4.44
CA GLY A 86 -6.28 9.93 -5.57
C GLY A 86 -7.18 9.92 -6.81
N MET A 87 -7.80 8.77 -7.13
CA MET A 87 -8.71 8.69 -8.29
C MET A 87 -9.95 9.59 -8.12
N PHE A 88 -10.45 9.81 -6.90
CA PHE A 88 -11.53 10.78 -6.66
C PHE A 88 -11.07 12.23 -6.85
N PHE A 89 -9.81 12.55 -6.56
CA PHE A 89 -9.24 13.86 -6.91
C PHE A 89 -9.04 14.04 -8.42
N PHE A 90 -8.82 12.95 -9.17
CA PHE A 90 -8.65 13.02 -10.62
C PHE A 90 -9.99 13.10 -11.38
N LEU A 91 -10.95 12.26 -11.01
CA LEU A 91 -12.24 12.15 -11.68
C LEU A 91 -13.30 13.09 -11.10
N GLY A 92 -13.13 13.50 -9.84
CA GLY A 92 -14.02 14.45 -9.19
C GLY A 92 -13.81 15.86 -9.75
N GLY A 93 -14.92 16.59 -9.92
CA GLY A 93 -14.86 18.03 -10.15
C GLY A 93 -14.17 18.77 -9.00
N GLU A 94 -13.99 20.08 -9.15
CA GLU A 94 -13.35 20.88 -8.10
C GLU A 94 -14.06 20.74 -6.74
N GLY A 95 -13.27 20.46 -5.70
CA GLY A 95 -13.78 20.28 -4.33
C GLY A 95 -14.24 18.86 -3.98
N VAL A 96 -14.75 18.09 -4.94
CA VAL A 96 -15.34 16.75 -4.68
C VAL A 96 -14.34 15.79 -4.05
N GLY A 97 -13.11 15.74 -4.57
CA GLY A 97 -12.06 14.89 -4.01
C GLY A 97 -11.70 15.25 -2.57
N ALA A 98 -11.64 16.55 -2.25
CA ALA A 98 -11.35 17.05 -0.92
C ALA A 98 -12.48 16.75 0.07
N ASP A 99 -13.73 16.94 -0.35
CA ASP A 99 -14.91 16.64 0.46
C ASP A 99 -15.02 15.13 0.75
N MET A 100 -14.76 14.28 -0.25
CA MET A 100 -14.73 12.83 -0.06
C MET A 100 -13.59 12.41 0.86
N PHE A 101 -12.40 13.01 0.72
CA PHE A 101 -11.27 12.70 1.60
C PHE A 101 -11.54 13.13 3.05
N MET A 102 -12.00 14.35 3.28
CA MET A 102 -12.30 14.83 4.63
C MET A 102 -13.51 14.11 5.24
N GLY A 103 -14.56 13.89 4.44
CA GLY A 103 -15.81 13.28 4.88
C GLY A 103 -15.74 11.77 5.09
N ILE A 104 -14.99 11.03 4.28
CA ILE A 104 -14.90 9.56 4.38
C ILE A 104 -13.62 9.14 5.08
N PHE A 105 -12.46 9.64 4.67
CA PHE A 105 -11.19 9.20 5.23
C PHE A 105 -10.95 9.79 6.62
N TRP A 106 -10.95 11.12 6.76
CA TRP A 106 -10.63 11.76 8.04
C TRP A 106 -11.71 11.50 9.10
N GLN A 107 -12.97 11.79 8.78
CA GLN A 107 -14.07 11.50 9.70
C GLN A 107 -14.24 9.99 9.93
N GLY A 108 -14.06 9.16 8.91
CA GLY A 108 -14.14 7.71 9.07
C GLY A 108 -13.08 7.15 10.01
N ILE A 109 -11.83 7.62 9.94
CA ILE A 109 -10.77 7.26 10.90
C ILE A 109 -11.18 7.68 12.32
N SER A 110 -11.65 8.92 12.50
CA SER A 110 -12.05 9.43 13.81
C SER A 110 -13.18 8.59 14.45
N GLN A 111 -14.11 8.10 13.64
CA GLN A 111 -15.21 7.24 14.06
C GLN A 111 -14.75 5.80 14.30
N LEU A 112 -13.79 5.28 13.53
CA LEU A 112 -13.22 3.95 13.75
C LEU A 112 -12.52 3.85 15.12
N VAL A 113 -11.87 4.93 15.56
CA VAL A 113 -11.23 5.02 16.88
C VAL A 113 -12.26 5.09 18.01
N GLN A 114 -13.49 5.54 17.71
CA GLN A 114 -14.60 5.63 18.66
C GLN A 114 -15.76 4.70 18.25
N PRO A 115 -15.63 3.37 18.46
CA PRO A 115 -16.55 2.38 17.91
C PRO A 115 -18.00 2.50 18.42
N TRP A 116 -18.22 3.22 19.52
CA TRP A 116 -19.55 3.49 20.09
C TRP A 116 -20.42 4.43 19.22
N LYS A 117 -19.85 5.05 18.18
CA LYS A 117 -20.56 5.93 17.22
C LYS A 117 -20.75 5.28 15.84
N LEU A 118 -20.50 3.97 15.69
CA LEU A 118 -20.71 3.30 14.41
C LEU A 118 -22.19 3.02 14.17
N ASP A 119 -22.80 3.77 13.25
CA ASP A 119 -24.05 3.41 12.60
C ASP A 119 -23.79 2.97 11.15
N TRP A 120 -24.72 2.21 10.55
CA TRP A 120 -24.59 1.61 9.21
C TRP A 120 -24.50 2.66 8.07
N GLY A 121 -24.91 3.90 8.33
CA GLY A 121 -24.82 5.03 7.39
C GLY A 121 -23.66 5.99 7.63
N CYS A 122 -22.81 5.75 8.64
CA CYS A 122 -21.74 6.67 9.00
C CYS A 122 -20.49 6.51 8.11
N SER A 123 -19.70 7.59 7.98
CA SER A 123 -18.42 7.62 7.26
C SER A 123 -17.45 6.51 7.70
N GLY A 124 -17.46 6.14 8.98
CA GLY A 124 -16.66 5.04 9.50
C GLY A 124 -17.05 3.67 8.95
N CYS A 125 -18.36 3.42 8.73
CA CYS A 125 -18.83 2.18 8.11
C CYS A 125 -18.43 2.13 6.62
N MET A 126 -18.53 3.25 5.90
CA MET A 126 -18.07 3.36 4.51
C MET A 126 -16.57 3.10 4.39
N LEU A 127 -15.76 3.70 5.27
CA LEU A 127 -14.32 3.46 5.32
C LEU A 127 -14.00 2.00 5.64
N LEU A 128 -14.72 1.39 6.59
CA LEU A 128 -14.54 -0.02 6.93
C LEU A 128 -14.87 -0.93 5.74
N GLN A 129 -15.97 -0.69 5.05
CA GLN A 129 -16.34 -1.43 3.83
C GLN A 129 -15.27 -1.28 2.75
N MET A 130 -14.76 -0.07 2.52
CA MET A 130 -13.65 0.15 1.59
C MET A 130 -12.39 -0.61 1.99
N LEU A 131 -12.02 -0.61 3.28
CA LEU A 131 -10.86 -1.36 3.78
C LEU A 131 -11.03 -2.87 3.60
N VAL A 132 -12.23 -3.41 3.84
CA VAL A 132 -12.54 -4.83 3.64
C VAL A 132 -12.43 -5.19 2.16
N ILE A 133 -13.01 -4.38 1.27
CA ILE A 133 -12.92 -4.61 -0.19
C ILE A 133 -11.47 -4.55 -0.65
N CYS A 134 -10.71 -3.54 -0.23
CA CYS A 134 -9.30 -3.40 -0.58
C CYS A 134 -8.48 -4.59 -0.05
N TYR A 135 -8.77 -5.06 1.17
CA TYR A 135 -8.09 -6.22 1.75
C TYR A 135 -8.38 -7.50 0.95
N CYS A 136 -9.64 -7.73 0.58
CA CYS A 136 -10.02 -8.86 -0.26
C CYS A 136 -9.31 -8.81 -1.62
N SER A 137 -9.31 -7.65 -2.27
CA SER A 137 -8.61 -7.43 -3.53
C SER A 137 -7.10 -7.70 -3.41
N ASN A 138 -6.45 -7.24 -2.34
CA ASN A 138 -5.02 -7.49 -2.11
C ASN A 138 -4.73 -8.99 -1.94
N ASN A 139 -5.58 -9.72 -1.22
CA ASN A 139 -5.44 -11.18 -1.09
C ASN A 139 -5.59 -11.88 -2.45
N VAL A 140 -6.53 -11.45 -3.29
CA VAL A 140 -6.69 -12.00 -4.65
C VAL A 140 -5.45 -11.70 -5.51
N CYS A 141 -4.94 -10.46 -5.47
CA CYS A 141 -3.76 -10.06 -6.23
C CYS A 141 -2.52 -10.87 -5.85
N MET A 142 -2.28 -11.10 -4.56
CA MET A 142 -1.14 -11.89 -4.15
C MET A 142 -1.30 -13.38 -4.46
N LEU A 143 -2.51 -13.93 -4.39
CA LEU A 143 -2.79 -15.31 -4.82
C LEU A 143 -2.51 -15.46 -6.32
N LEU A 144 -2.91 -14.46 -7.11
CA LEU A 144 -2.66 -14.41 -8.54
C LEU A 144 -1.16 -14.32 -8.83
N GLU A 145 -0.41 -13.47 -8.12
CA GLU A 145 1.05 -13.37 -8.27
C GLU A 145 1.74 -14.70 -7.96
N GLN A 146 1.29 -15.42 -6.91
CA GLN A 146 1.83 -16.73 -6.57
C GLN A 146 1.57 -17.77 -7.66
N LYS A 147 0.40 -17.74 -8.29
CA LYS A 147 0.05 -18.65 -9.40
C LYS A 147 0.79 -18.31 -10.69
N LEU A 148 0.99 -17.03 -10.99
CA LEU A 148 1.71 -16.57 -12.18
C LEU A 148 3.22 -16.76 -12.08
N ASN A 149 3.80 -16.65 -10.88
CA ASN A 149 5.25 -16.69 -10.66
C ASN A 149 5.72 -17.85 -9.75
N PRO A 150 5.43 -19.12 -10.07
CA PRO A 150 5.73 -20.26 -9.20
C PRO A 150 7.23 -20.44 -8.91
N CYS A 151 8.09 -20.04 -9.85
CA CYS A 151 9.55 -20.16 -9.73
C CYS A 151 10.14 -19.20 -8.67
N LYS A 152 9.57 -17.99 -8.56
CA LYS A 152 9.97 -16.96 -7.59
C LYS A 152 9.61 -17.40 -6.16
N THR A 153 8.48 -18.10 -6.00
CA THR A 153 8.02 -18.66 -4.72
C THR A 153 8.95 -19.77 -4.22
N ARG A 154 9.46 -20.63 -5.12
CA ARG A 154 10.40 -21.72 -4.78
C ARG A 154 11.72 -21.15 -4.23
N SER A 155 12.29 -20.17 -4.94
CA SER A 155 13.50 -19.45 -4.50
C SER A 155 13.31 -18.70 -3.16
N LYS A 156 12.14 -18.08 -2.93
CA LYS A 156 11.83 -17.43 -1.62
C LYS A 156 11.76 -18.46 -0.49
N LYS A 157 11.25 -19.67 -0.76
CA LYS A 157 11.15 -20.78 0.22
C LYS A 157 12.54 -21.37 0.55
N ASP A 158 13.41 -21.48 -0.46
CA ASP A 158 14.76 -22.02 -0.30
C ASP A 158 15.70 -21.03 0.42
N ASN A 159 15.56 -19.72 0.16
CA ASN A 159 16.27 -18.67 0.89
C ASN A 159 15.83 -18.59 2.36
N VAL A 160 14.54 -18.72 2.65
CA VAL A 160 14.04 -18.79 4.03
C VAL A 160 14.59 -20.01 4.75
N LYS A 161 14.57 -21.20 4.14
CA LYS A 161 15.16 -22.43 4.72
C LYS A 161 16.65 -22.27 5.03
N SER A 162 17.39 -21.64 4.12
CA SER A 162 18.83 -21.39 4.27
C SER A 162 19.12 -20.41 5.40
N ALA A 163 18.33 -19.34 5.55
CA ALA A 163 18.43 -18.40 6.66
C ALA A 163 18.12 -19.06 8.02
N THR A 164 17.14 -19.96 8.10
CA THR A 164 16.85 -20.74 9.33
C THR A 164 18.02 -21.62 9.74
N LYS A 165 18.65 -22.34 8.80
CA LYS A 165 19.83 -23.16 9.11
C LYS A 165 21.00 -22.33 9.67
N VAL A 166 21.14 -21.09 9.21
CA VAL A 166 22.18 -20.16 9.70
C VAL A 166 21.84 -19.59 11.08
N ALA A 167 20.56 -19.34 11.38
CA ALA A 167 20.12 -18.86 12.68
C ALA A 167 20.18 -19.94 13.78
N GLU A 168 19.90 -21.19 13.41
CA GLU A 168 19.96 -22.35 14.33
C GLU A 168 21.40 -22.73 14.68
N LYS A 169 22.35 -22.59 13.74
CA LYS A 169 23.79 -22.82 13.96
C LYS A 169 24.48 -21.79 14.88
N ARG A 170 23.79 -20.71 15.27
CA ARG A 170 24.31 -19.64 16.15
C ARG A 170 23.76 -19.70 17.57
N LYS A 171 22.91 -20.69 17.88
CA LYS A 171 22.55 -21.07 19.25
C LYS A 171 23.41 -22.24 19.68
#